data_AF-A0A1H8YQX5-F1
#
_entry.id   AF-A0A1H8YQX5-F1
#
_cell.length_a   1.000
_cell.length_b   1.000
_cell.length_c   1.000
_cell.angle_alpha   90.00
_cell.angle_beta   90.00
_cell.angle_gamma   90.00
#
_symmetry.space_group_name_H-M   'P 1'
#
loop_
_entity.id
_entity.type
_entity.pdbx_description
1 polymer ?
#
loop_
_entity_poly.entity_id
_entity_poly.type
_entity_poly.pdbx_seq_one_letter_code
_entity_poly.pdbx_strand_id
1 'polypeptide(L)'
;MPHREFPCGPCPIRADNCDNPKAKFPAERWTALRSTVRDPETGKQPFPGDPMFGCHKGEPGTNDDLSCAGWLVQFGSDHIGVRLAVATGRLPESALEAGDNWPPLHETWEDVVRHQTAPAAGPSSVMLGPDGEDTRWEPVAQAVWDWHDKARPWSAATAAARRDYRAGSLRALAVIDAGDVTRTDLAAVVVQAAFSLPSATWRKMRPRQRQHLLAVGRVVIEAATSALPAHVRLPMAADVQSLKHEPGAKGVSR
;
A
#
# COMPACT_ATOMS: atom_id res chain seq x y z
N MET A 1 -12.67 19.15 17.65
CA MET A 1 -12.51 18.14 16.59
C MET A 1 -12.27 18.91 15.30
N PRO A 2 -11.08 18.79 14.70
CA PRO A 2 -10.76 19.46 13.45
C PRO A 2 -11.65 18.96 12.30
N HIS A 3 -12.28 19.88 11.57
CA HIS A 3 -13.19 19.58 10.47
C HIS A 3 -13.12 20.67 9.39
N ARG A 4 -13.62 20.35 8.20
CA ARG A 4 -13.83 21.33 7.13
C ARG A 4 -15.22 21.95 7.28
N GLU A 5 -15.32 23.25 7.00
CA GLU A 5 -16.60 23.98 7.00
C GLU A 5 -17.33 23.87 5.65
N PHE A 6 -16.66 23.45 4.58
CA PHE A 6 -17.24 23.35 3.24
C PHE A 6 -16.67 22.16 2.44
N PRO A 7 -17.49 21.47 1.60
CA PRO A 7 -17.00 20.42 0.71
C PRO A 7 -15.95 20.95 -0.27
N CYS A 8 -14.73 20.43 -0.20
CA CYS A 8 -13.66 20.88 -1.09
C CYS A 8 -13.92 20.53 -2.57
N GLY A 9 -13.18 21.18 -3.48
CA GLY A 9 -13.31 20.96 -4.93
C GLY A 9 -13.31 19.48 -5.37
N PRO A 10 -12.39 18.62 -4.89
CA PRO A 10 -12.40 17.19 -5.22
C PRO A 10 -13.18 16.32 -4.22
N CYS A 11 -14.13 16.88 -3.48
CA CYS A 11 -14.86 16.11 -2.48
C CYS A 11 -15.67 15.01 -3.16
N PRO A 12 -15.50 13.73 -2.78
CA PRO A 12 -16.25 12.63 -3.37
C PRO A 12 -17.73 12.60 -2.94
N ILE A 13 -18.07 13.27 -1.84
CA ILE A 13 -19.46 13.28 -1.36
C ILE A 13 -20.34 14.21 -2.20
N ARG A 14 -19.74 15.09 -2.99
CA ARG A 14 -20.44 15.99 -3.91
C ARG A 14 -21.01 15.23 -5.11
N ALA A 15 -22.32 15.31 -5.30
CA ALA A 15 -23.02 14.71 -6.43
C ALA A 15 -22.80 15.47 -7.75
N ASP A 16 -22.45 16.76 -7.69
CA ASP A 16 -22.07 17.56 -8.86
C ASP A 16 -20.62 17.34 -9.33
N ASN A 17 -19.91 16.39 -8.71
CA ASN A 17 -18.48 16.19 -8.89
C ASN A 17 -18.14 14.79 -9.43
N CYS A 18 -19.11 14.07 -10.00
CA CYS A 18 -18.97 12.70 -10.48
C CYS A 18 -17.94 12.55 -11.62
N ASP A 19 -17.76 13.59 -12.44
CA ASP A 19 -16.83 13.58 -13.57
C ASP A 19 -15.42 14.05 -13.21
N ASN A 20 -15.20 14.48 -11.96
CA ASN A 20 -13.89 14.98 -11.53
C ASN A 20 -12.95 13.82 -11.21
N PRO A 21 -11.87 13.60 -11.98
CA PRO A 21 -10.96 12.48 -11.74
C PRO A 21 -10.27 12.55 -10.38
N LYS A 22 -10.14 13.75 -9.79
CA LYS A 22 -9.53 13.94 -8.46
C LYS A 22 -10.47 13.58 -7.30
N ALA A 23 -11.77 13.43 -7.58
CA ALA A 23 -12.75 12.95 -6.61
C ALA A 23 -12.82 11.42 -6.56
N LYS A 24 -12.25 10.72 -7.55
CA LYS A 24 -12.34 9.28 -7.67
C LYS A 24 -11.27 8.56 -6.84
N PHE A 25 -11.66 7.46 -6.22
CA PHE A 25 -10.77 6.54 -5.52
C PHE A 25 -10.78 5.15 -6.15
N PRO A 26 -9.68 4.38 -6.04
CA PRO A 26 -9.68 2.98 -6.42
C PRO A 26 -10.66 2.18 -5.56
N ALA A 27 -11.21 1.08 -6.09
CA ALA A 27 -12.25 0.29 -5.45
C ALA A 27 -11.84 -0.20 -4.03
N GLU A 28 -10.58 -0.58 -3.86
CA GLU A 28 -10.04 -1.08 -2.59
C GLU A 28 -10.08 -0.01 -1.49
N ARG A 29 -9.96 1.27 -1.86
CA ARG A 29 -10.06 2.38 -0.92
C ARG A 29 -11.49 2.57 -0.44
N TRP A 30 -12.50 2.31 -1.27
CA TRP A 30 -13.91 2.33 -0.84
C TRP A 30 -14.23 1.22 0.16
N THR A 31 -13.65 0.03 -0.03
CA THR A 31 -13.75 -1.06 0.95
C THR A 31 -13.19 -0.65 2.30
N ALA A 32 -12.03 0.00 2.34
CA ALA A 32 -11.44 0.50 3.58
C ALA A 32 -12.28 1.62 4.22
N LEU A 33 -12.90 2.48 3.42
CA LEU A 33 -13.70 3.62 3.90
C LEU A 33 -15.14 3.23 4.30
N ARG A 34 -15.61 2.03 3.93
CA ARG A 34 -16.95 1.52 4.31
C ARG A 34 -17.16 1.50 5.83
N SER A 35 -16.11 1.22 6.61
CA SER A 35 -16.18 1.19 8.08
C SER A 35 -16.39 2.57 8.72
N THR A 36 -16.27 3.64 7.94
CA THR A 36 -16.51 5.01 8.42
C THR A 36 -17.99 5.39 8.42
N VAL A 37 -18.89 4.57 7.88
CA VAL A 37 -20.33 4.86 7.78
C VAL A 37 -21.17 3.74 8.38
N ARG A 38 -22.44 4.02 8.70
CA ARG A 38 -23.38 2.98 9.14
C ARG A 38 -23.52 1.90 8.07
N ASP A 39 -23.47 0.65 8.49
CA ASP A 39 -23.76 -0.50 7.63
C ASP A 39 -25.28 -0.56 7.36
N PRO A 40 -25.75 -0.51 6.10
CA PRO A 40 -27.17 -0.53 5.78
C PRO A 40 -27.82 -1.90 6.01
N GLU A 41 -27.05 -2.99 5.93
CA GLU A 41 -27.56 -4.36 6.09
C GLU A 41 -27.69 -4.72 7.56
N THR A 42 -26.63 -4.49 8.33
CA THR A 42 -26.60 -4.85 9.76
C THR A 42 -27.10 -3.73 10.67
N GLY A 43 -27.17 -2.50 10.15
CA GLY A 43 -27.47 -1.30 10.93
C GLY A 43 -26.34 -0.89 11.88
N LYS A 44 -25.19 -1.58 11.84
CA LYS A 44 -24.05 -1.32 12.72
C LYS A 44 -23.47 0.06 12.43
N GLN A 45 -23.37 0.88 13.47
CA GLN A 45 -22.78 2.21 13.41
C GLN A 45 -21.27 2.16 13.76
N PRO A 46 -20.46 3.09 13.22
CA PRO A 46 -19.08 3.26 13.67
C PRO A 46 -19.00 3.69 15.15
N PHE A 47 -18.10 3.07 15.91
CA PHE A 47 -17.86 3.29 17.33
C PHE A 47 -16.74 4.32 17.58
N PRO A 48 -16.60 4.84 18.81
CA PRO A 48 -15.43 5.62 19.17
C PRO A 48 -14.14 4.81 18.96
N GLY A 49 -13.19 5.37 18.22
CA GLY A 49 -11.93 4.69 17.84
C GLY A 49 -11.94 4.12 16.42
N ASP A 50 -13.11 3.94 15.81
CA ASP A 50 -13.20 3.66 14.37
C ASP A 50 -12.71 4.86 13.55
N PRO A 51 -12.16 4.63 12.36
CA PRO A 51 -11.67 5.71 11.50
C PRO A 51 -12.82 6.62 11.06
N MET A 52 -12.55 7.92 11.01
CA MET A 52 -13.44 8.90 10.39
C MET A 52 -13.07 9.09 8.93
N PHE A 53 -14.02 9.49 8.09
CA PHE A 53 -13.71 9.84 6.71
C PHE A 53 -12.92 11.16 6.67
N GLY A 54 -11.61 11.05 6.48
CA GLY A 54 -10.71 12.19 6.31
C GLY A 54 -10.91 12.87 4.95
N CYS A 55 -10.81 14.19 4.93
CA CYS A 55 -10.69 14.95 3.69
C CYS A 55 -9.39 14.54 2.95
N HIS A 56 -9.43 14.33 1.64
CA HIS A 56 -8.21 14.06 0.85
C HIS A 56 -7.19 15.21 0.85
N LYS A 57 -7.55 16.37 1.44
CA LYS A 57 -6.67 17.53 1.64
C LYS A 57 -5.98 17.55 3.01
N GLY A 58 -6.17 16.55 3.86
CA GLY A 58 -5.42 16.36 5.11
C GLY A 58 -4.24 15.41 4.88
N GLU A 59 -3.16 15.58 5.65
CA GLU A 59 -2.06 14.63 5.71
C GLU A 59 -2.34 13.57 6.81
N PRO A 60 -2.52 12.28 6.45
CA PRO A 60 -2.81 11.22 7.42
C PRO A 60 -1.79 11.16 8.57
N GLY A 61 -2.27 11.18 9.81
CA GLY A 61 -1.44 11.08 11.02
C GLY A 61 -0.87 12.42 11.52
N THR A 62 -1.21 13.53 10.87
CA THR A 62 -0.96 14.89 11.39
C THR A 62 -2.21 15.43 12.10
N ASN A 63 -2.06 16.48 12.90
CA ASN A 63 -3.22 17.23 13.43
C ASN A 63 -4.06 17.90 12.32
N ASP A 64 -3.69 17.75 11.04
CA ASP A 64 -4.42 18.22 9.85
C ASP A 64 -5.32 17.13 9.24
N ASP A 65 -5.52 16.00 9.92
CA ASP A 65 -6.60 15.05 9.63
C ASP A 65 -7.96 15.68 9.95
N LEU A 66 -8.45 16.46 8.98
CA LEU A 66 -9.73 17.15 9.06
C LEU A 66 -10.84 16.23 8.57
N SER A 67 -11.88 16.08 9.38
CA SER A 67 -13.11 15.41 8.95
C SER A 67 -13.73 16.14 7.76
N CYS A 68 -14.16 15.37 6.75
CA CYS A 68 -14.75 15.91 5.53
C CYS A 68 -16.13 16.52 5.80
N ALA A 69 -16.35 17.77 5.38
CA ALA A 69 -17.61 18.49 5.56
C ALA A 69 -18.81 17.74 4.97
N GLY A 70 -18.71 17.31 3.70
CA GLY A 70 -19.80 16.58 3.05
C GLY A 70 -20.11 15.24 3.73
N TRP A 71 -19.08 14.54 4.23
CA TRP A 71 -19.29 13.29 4.96
C TRP A 71 -19.93 13.52 6.33
N LEU A 72 -19.56 14.60 7.04
CA LEU A 72 -20.17 14.95 8.33
C LEU A 72 -21.67 15.19 8.18
N VAL A 73 -22.08 15.92 7.15
CA VAL A 73 -23.50 16.19 6.88
C VAL A 73 -24.27 14.92 6.54
N GLN A 74 -23.76 14.10 5.60
CA GLN A 74 -24.53 12.94 5.12
C GLN A 74 -24.46 11.71 6.02
N PHE A 75 -23.35 11.51 6.72
CA PHE A 75 -23.07 10.26 7.44
C PHE A 75 -22.57 10.48 8.88
N GLY A 76 -22.24 11.71 9.26
CA GLY A 76 -21.62 12.01 10.55
C GLY A 76 -22.53 11.70 11.73
N SER A 77 -23.84 11.94 11.61
CA SER A 77 -24.81 11.69 12.70
C SER A 77 -24.88 10.21 13.11
N ASP A 78 -24.58 9.29 12.21
CA ASP A 78 -24.52 7.86 12.51
C ASP A 78 -23.26 7.45 13.27
N HIS A 79 -22.18 8.23 13.19
CA HIS A 79 -20.91 7.91 13.83
C HIS A 79 -20.93 8.29 15.32
N ILE A 80 -20.75 7.33 16.24
CA ILE A 80 -20.83 7.59 17.70
C ILE A 80 -19.78 8.62 18.14
N GLY A 81 -18.56 8.53 17.59
CA GLY A 81 -17.50 9.51 17.85
C GLY A 81 -17.89 10.97 17.50
N VAL A 82 -18.64 11.17 16.42
CA VAL A 82 -19.14 12.48 15.99
C VAL A 82 -20.23 12.97 16.93
N ARG A 83 -21.24 12.13 17.25
CA ARG A 83 -22.29 12.47 18.23
C ARG A 83 -21.72 12.85 19.59
N LEU A 84 -20.72 12.11 20.07
CA LEU A 84 -20.02 12.45 21.31
C LEU A 84 -19.26 13.78 21.18
N ALA A 85 -18.64 14.07 20.03
CA ALA A 85 -17.98 15.35 19.80
C ALA A 85 -18.97 16.52 19.84
N VAL A 86 -20.18 16.36 19.28
CA VAL A 86 -21.26 17.36 19.37
C VAL A 86 -21.73 17.53 20.82
N ALA A 87 -22.09 16.43 21.48
CA ALA A 87 -22.60 16.47 22.86
C ALA A 87 -21.59 17.06 23.87
N THR A 88 -20.29 17.00 23.56
CA THR A 88 -19.21 17.56 24.40
C THR A 88 -18.71 18.93 23.93
N GLY A 89 -19.37 19.56 22.94
CA GLY A 89 -19.00 20.87 22.41
C GLY A 89 -17.68 20.90 21.62
N ARG A 90 -17.13 19.73 21.28
CA ARG A 90 -15.90 19.63 20.47
C ARG A 90 -16.15 19.75 18.97
N LEU A 91 -17.40 19.61 18.54
CA LEU A 91 -17.86 19.84 17.17
C LEU A 91 -19.18 20.62 17.29
N PRO A 92 -19.36 21.78 16.63
CA PRO A 92 -20.67 22.44 16.64
C PRO A 92 -21.70 21.58 15.90
N GLU A 93 -22.95 21.58 16.39
CA GLU A 93 -24.05 20.83 15.76
C GLU A 93 -24.28 21.26 14.30
N SER A 94 -24.10 22.55 14.00
CA SER A 94 -24.18 23.11 12.65
C SER A 94 -23.18 22.51 11.65
N ALA A 95 -22.15 21.78 12.10
CA ALA A 95 -21.24 21.05 11.20
C ALA A 95 -21.88 19.78 10.60
N LEU A 96 -23.04 19.35 11.11
CA LEU A 96 -23.83 18.24 10.58
C LEU A 96 -24.95 18.72 9.64
N GLU A 97 -25.02 20.02 9.37
CA GLU A 97 -26.01 20.63 8.49
C GLU A 97 -25.31 21.19 7.24
N ALA A 98 -25.95 21.05 6.08
CA ALA A 98 -25.48 21.75 4.89
C ALA A 98 -25.76 23.25 5.04
N GLY A 99 -24.76 24.07 4.72
CA GLY A 99 -24.92 25.52 4.70
C GLY A 99 -25.53 26.04 3.40
N ASP A 100 -25.80 27.35 3.36
CA ASP A 100 -26.28 28.02 2.17
C ASP A 100 -25.31 27.84 0.99
N ASN A 101 -25.85 27.60 -0.21
CA ASN A 101 -25.09 27.41 -1.46
C ASN A 101 -24.14 26.21 -1.46
N TRP A 102 -24.36 25.22 -0.59
CA TRP A 102 -23.63 23.96 -0.70
C TRP A 102 -23.95 23.25 -2.01
N PRO A 103 -22.96 22.57 -2.62
CA PRO A 103 -23.21 21.71 -3.77
C PRO A 103 -24.13 20.55 -3.34
N PRO A 104 -24.89 19.96 -4.28
CA PRO A 104 -25.66 18.76 -3.97
C PRO A 104 -24.73 17.64 -3.51
N LEU A 105 -25.16 16.89 -2.50
CA LEU A 105 -24.42 15.77 -1.92
C LEU A 105 -25.11 14.46 -2.28
N HIS A 106 -24.35 13.37 -2.40
CA HIS A 106 -24.93 12.03 -2.49
C HIS A 106 -25.65 11.68 -1.19
N GLU A 107 -26.86 11.11 -1.29
CA GLU A 107 -27.68 10.74 -0.12
C GLU A 107 -27.26 9.41 0.50
N THR A 108 -26.74 8.49 -0.31
CA THR A 108 -26.33 7.16 0.13
C THR A 108 -24.84 6.93 -0.08
N TRP A 109 -24.25 6.07 0.76
CA TRP A 109 -22.86 5.67 0.58
C TRP A 109 -22.66 4.90 -0.73
N GLU A 110 -23.65 4.10 -1.10
CA GLU A 110 -23.67 3.30 -2.33
C GLU A 110 -23.63 4.22 -3.57
N ASP A 111 -24.31 5.36 -3.54
CA ASP A 111 -24.22 6.35 -4.61
C ASP A 111 -22.84 6.98 -4.70
N VAL A 112 -22.21 7.31 -3.55
CA VAL A 112 -20.82 7.79 -3.53
C VAL A 112 -19.91 6.77 -4.18
N VAL A 113 -19.95 5.50 -3.74
CA VAL A 113 -19.09 4.45 -4.30
C VAL A 113 -19.36 4.25 -5.79
N ARG A 114 -20.61 4.20 -6.23
CA ARG A 114 -20.97 4.01 -7.64
C ARG A 114 -20.39 5.09 -8.54
N HIS A 115 -20.48 6.36 -8.15
CA HIS A 115 -20.06 7.47 -9.00
C HIS A 115 -18.58 7.84 -8.84
N GLN A 116 -17.99 7.57 -7.67
CA GLN A 116 -16.63 7.98 -7.32
C GLN A 116 -15.62 6.83 -7.29
N THR A 117 -16.01 5.62 -7.71
CA THR A 117 -15.04 4.58 -8.02
C THR A 117 -14.34 4.94 -9.33
N ALA A 118 -13.02 5.09 -9.25
CA ALA A 118 -12.20 5.18 -10.45
C ALA A 118 -12.41 3.90 -11.27
N PRO A 119 -12.53 3.99 -12.61
CA PRO A 119 -12.49 2.79 -13.43
C PRO A 119 -11.27 1.99 -12.99
N ALA A 120 -11.43 0.67 -12.86
CA ALA A 120 -10.31 -0.21 -12.58
C ALA A 120 -9.19 0.22 -13.50
N ALA A 121 -8.08 0.71 -12.93
CA ALA A 121 -6.96 1.11 -13.74
C ALA A 121 -6.62 -0.15 -14.53
N GLY A 122 -6.96 -0.17 -15.83
CA GLY A 122 -6.38 -1.15 -16.74
C GLY A 122 -4.90 -1.13 -16.42
N PRO A 123 -4.28 -2.31 -16.18
CA PRO A 123 -3.07 -2.48 -15.39
C PRO A 123 -2.15 -1.29 -15.60
N SER A 124 -2.09 -0.41 -14.59
CA SER A 124 -1.45 0.92 -14.57
C SER A 124 -0.63 1.16 -15.84
N SER A 125 -1.26 1.74 -16.88
CA SER A 125 -0.72 1.91 -18.25
C SER A 125 0.72 1.44 -18.35
N VAL A 126 0.88 0.13 -18.42
CA VAL A 126 2.16 -0.47 -18.70
C VAL A 126 2.48 0.08 -20.09
N MET A 127 3.62 0.76 -20.24
CA MET A 127 4.21 0.91 -21.57
C MET A 127 4.59 -0.51 -21.97
N LEU A 128 3.61 -1.25 -22.49
CA LEU A 128 3.81 -2.58 -23.01
C LEU A 128 4.81 -2.42 -24.15
N GLY A 129 5.78 -3.34 -24.22
CA GLY A 129 6.59 -3.48 -25.42
C GLY A 129 5.71 -3.66 -26.65
N PRO A 130 6.26 -3.54 -27.87
CA PRO A 130 5.52 -3.74 -29.13
C PRO A 130 4.82 -5.11 -29.24
N ASP A 131 5.12 -6.04 -28.33
CA ASP A 131 4.60 -7.40 -28.19
C ASP A 131 3.64 -7.63 -27.00
N GLY A 132 3.42 -6.64 -26.13
CA GLY A 132 2.48 -6.79 -25.00
C GLY A 132 3.10 -7.27 -23.68
N GLU A 133 4.44 -7.28 -23.52
CA GLU A 133 5.09 -7.69 -22.26
C GLU A 133 5.41 -6.51 -21.32
N ASP A 134 5.35 -6.74 -19.99
CA ASP A 134 5.69 -5.76 -18.93
C ASP A 134 7.22 -5.70 -18.72
N THR A 135 7.88 -4.84 -19.50
CA THR A 135 9.35 -4.72 -19.56
C THR A 135 9.96 -3.89 -18.42
N ARG A 136 9.16 -3.37 -17.47
CA ARG A 136 9.66 -2.50 -16.38
C ARG A 136 10.62 -3.21 -15.41
N TRP A 137 10.50 -4.53 -15.31
CA TRP A 137 11.36 -5.35 -14.44
C TRP A 137 12.66 -5.75 -15.10
N GLU A 138 12.78 -5.60 -16.42
CA GLU A 138 13.90 -6.13 -17.19
C GLU A 138 15.25 -5.46 -16.84
N PRO A 139 15.33 -4.13 -16.62
CA PRO A 139 16.57 -3.51 -16.13
C PRO A 139 16.94 -3.96 -14.71
N VAL A 140 15.95 -4.23 -13.86
CA VAL A 140 16.16 -4.69 -12.48
C VAL A 140 16.62 -6.14 -12.47
N ALA A 141 15.95 -7.01 -13.23
CA ALA A 141 16.34 -8.40 -13.43
C ALA A 141 17.74 -8.48 -14.04
N GLN A 142 18.02 -7.73 -15.11
CA GLN A 142 19.34 -7.70 -15.75
C GLN A 142 20.43 -7.19 -14.80
N ALA A 143 20.16 -6.17 -13.97
CA ALA A 143 21.10 -5.71 -12.95
C ALA A 143 21.38 -6.77 -11.87
N VAL A 144 20.37 -7.52 -11.44
CA VAL A 144 20.53 -8.66 -10.51
C VAL A 144 21.36 -9.78 -11.17
N TRP A 145 21.10 -10.09 -12.44
CA TRP A 145 21.86 -11.08 -13.21
C TRP A 145 23.32 -10.68 -13.42
N ASP A 146 23.58 -9.42 -13.80
CA ASP A 146 24.92 -8.87 -14.01
C ASP A 146 25.73 -8.83 -12.73
N TRP A 147 25.07 -8.53 -11.60
CA TRP A 147 25.70 -8.59 -10.29
C TRP A 147 26.10 -10.02 -9.93
N HIS A 148 25.23 -10.99 -10.19
CA HIS A 148 25.48 -12.40 -9.91
C HIS A 148 26.62 -12.97 -10.77
N ASP A 149 26.64 -12.66 -12.07
CA ASP A 149 27.71 -13.05 -13.01
C ASP A 149 29.10 -12.61 -12.55
N LYS A 150 29.17 -11.40 -11.98
CA LYS A 150 30.43 -10.84 -11.46
C LYS A 150 30.82 -11.44 -10.10
N ALA A 151 29.87 -12.00 -9.36
CA ALA A 151 30.07 -12.46 -7.99
C ALA A 151 30.39 -13.96 -7.88
N ARG A 152 29.88 -14.83 -8.78
CA ARG A 152 30.14 -16.29 -8.77
C ARG A 152 29.99 -16.94 -10.15
N PRO A 153 30.78 -17.99 -10.47
CA PRO A 153 30.47 -18.86 -11.59
C PRO A 153 29.21 -19.69 -11.30
N TRP A 154 28.33 -19.81 -12.30
CA TRP A 154 27.08 -20.55 -12.20
C TRP A 154 27.32 -22.06 -12.04
N SER A 155 26.41 -22.73 -11.33
CA SER A 155 26.24 -24.16 -11.51
C SER A 155 25.64 -24.44 -12.90
N ALA A 156 25.84 -25.64 -13.43
CA ALA A 156 25.31 -26.03 -14.75
C ALA A 156 23.78 -25.86 -14.85
N ALA A 157 23.05 -26.10 -13.76
CA ALA A 157 21.59 -25.97 -13.70
C ALA A 157 21.13 -24.50 -13.86
N THR A 158 21.82 -23.56 -13.22
CA THR A 158 21.42 -22.16 -13.27
C THR A 158 21.87 -21.47 -14.56
N ALA A 159 22.97 -21.92 -15.17
CA ALA A 159 23.37 -21.50 -16.51
C ALA A 159 22.37 -21.97 -17.59
N ALA A 160 21.74 -23.13 -17.40
CA ALA A 160 20.67 -23.62 -18.28
C ALA A 160 19.40 -22.77 -18.18
N ALA A 161 18.91 -22.49 -16.95
CA ALA A 161 17.74 -21.65 -16.73
C ALA A 161 17.89 -20.24 -17.34
N ARG A 162 19.09 -19.66 -17.28
CA ARG A 162 19.40 -18.36 -17.90
C ARG A 162 19.36 -18.41 -19.44
N ARG A 163 19.88 -19.48 -20.04
CA ARG A 163 19.82 -19.67 -21.50
C ARG A 163 18.37 -19.81 -21.98
N ASP A 164 17.55 -20.54 -21.24
CA ASP A 164 16.15 -20.76 -21.59
C ASP A 164 15.32 -19.48 -21.48
N TYR A 165 15.57 -18.65 -20.45
CA TYR A 165 14.99 -17.31 -20.31
C TYR A 165 15.34 -16.39 -21.50
N ARG A 166 16.62 -16.33 -21.90
CA ARG A 166 17.06 -15.52 -23.06
C ARG A 166 16.54 -16.04 -24.41
N ALA A 167 16.20 -17.32 -24.50
CA ALA A 167 15.67 -17.93 -25.71
C ALA A 167 14.14 -17.80 -25.84
N GLY A 168 13.47 -17.09 -24.92
CA GLY A 168 12.00 -16.99 -24.89
C GLY A 168 11.30 -18.31 -24.59
N SER A 169 12.02 -19.32 -24.08
CA SER A 169 11.48 -20.63 -23.75
C SER A 169 10.94 -20.63 -22.33
N LEU A 170 9.61 -20.50 -22.19
CA LEU A 170 8.86 -20.55 -20.93
C LEU A 170 9.04 -21.85 -20.11
N ARG A 171 9.82 -22.83 -20.58
CA ARG A 171 10.04 -24.10 -19.87
C ARG A 171 10.85 -23.96 -18.58
N ALA A 172 11.59 -22.87 -18.36
CA ALA A 172 12.24 -22.60 -17.07
C ALA A 172 11.28 -22.04 -16.00
N LEU A 173 10.05 -21.63 -16.39
CA LEU A 173 8.95 -21.32 -15.48
C LEU A 173 7.99 -22.50 -15.28
N ALA A 174 8.16 -23.61 -16.00
CA ALA A 174 7.26 -24.77 -15.94
C ALA A 174 7.52 -25.76 -14.78
N VAL A 175 8.38 -25.39 -13.81
CA VAL A 175 8.33 -25.96 -12.44
C VAL A 175 7.59 -25.01 -11.48
N ILE A 176 7.09 -23.89 -12.00
CA ILE A 176 6.27 -22.91 -11.29
C ILE A 176 4.99 -22.71 -12.11
N ASP A 177 4.35 -23.82 -12.47
CA ASP A 177 2.93 -23.82 -12.83
C ASP A 177 2.25 -25.03 -12.18
N ALA A 178 1.96 -24.85 -10.90
CA ALA A 178 0.93 -25.54 -10.15
C ALA A 178 0.60 -24.65 -8.94
N GLY A 179 -0.15 -23.58 -9.23
CA GLY A 179 -1.02 -22.82 -8.31
C GLY A 179 -0.69 -22.76 -6.82
N ASP A 180 0.39 -22.08 -6.41
CA ASP A 180 0.48 -21.54 -5.04
C ASP A 180 1.62 -20.53 -4.77
N VAL A 181 2.29 -20.02 -5.81
CA VAL A 181 3.43 -19.10 -5.61
C VAL A 181 2.93 -17.65 -5.68
N THR A 182 2.73 -17.05 -4.51
CA THR A 182 2.33 -15.64 -4.37
C THR A 182 3.56 -14.72 -4.54
N ARG A 183 3.35 -13.40 -4.76
CA ARG A 183 4.44 -12.39 -4.76
C ARG A 183 5.38 -12.50 -3.52
N THR A 184 4.90 -13.12 -2.45
CA THR A 184 5.62 -13.44 -1.21
C THR A 184 6.79 -14.41 -1.43
N ASP A 185 6.69 -15.34 -2.37
CA ASP A 185 7.70 -16.39 -2.59
C ASP A 185 8.91 -15.87 -3.39
N LEU A 186 8.68 -14.95 -4.33
CA LEU A 186 9.78 -14.27 -5.04
C LEU A 186 10.55 -13.36 -4.08
N ALA A 187 9.84 -12.66 -3.18
CA ALA A 187 10.45 -11.89 -2.10
C ALA A 187 11.20 -12.81 -1.12
N ALA A 188 10.65 -13.97 -0.78
CA ALA A 188 11.30 -14.97 0.06
C ALA A 188 12.60 -15.48 -0.59
N VAL A 189 12.63 -15.75 -1.90
CA VAL A 189 13.85 -16.17 -2.61
C VAL A 189 14.93 -15.06 -2.61
N VAL A 190 14.55 -13.80 -2.81
CA VAL A 190 15.49 -12.67 -2.79
C VAL A 190 16.02 -12.40 -1.37
N VAL A 191 15.16 -12.49 -0.36
CA VAL A 191 15.52 -12.36 1.06
C VAL A 191 16.39 -13.55 1.49
N GLN A 192 16.00 -14.79 1.18
CA GLN A 192 16.78 -16.00 1.47
C GLN A 192 18.17 -15.92 0.82
N ALA A 193 18.28 -15.45 -0.43
CA ALA A 193 19.56 -15.28 -1.12
C ALA A 193 20.43 -14.17 -0.52
N ALA A 194 19.83 -13.05 -0.08
CA ALA A 194 20.55 -11.96 0.56
C ALA A 194 21.03 -12.31 1.98
N PHE A 195 20.24 -13.07 2.74
CA PHE A 195 20.52 -13.40 4.15
C PHE A 195 21.21 -14.77 4.36
N SER A 196 21.25 -15.64 3.33
CA SER A 196 22.03 -16.90 3.37
C SER A 196 23.49 -16.72 2.92
N LEU A 197 23.96 -15.48 2.75
CA LEU A 197 25.36 -15.22 2.47
C LEU A 197 26.21 -15.74 3.65
N PRO A 198 27.19 -16.64 3.42
CA PRO A 198 28.08 -17.07 4.49
C PRO A 198 28.73 -15.86 5.16
N SER A 199 28.84 -15.86 6.48
CA SER A 199 29.37 -14.73 7.27
C SER A 199 30.79 -14.31 6.87
N ALA A 200 31.56 -15.19 6.24
CA ALA A 200 32.85 -14.88 5.62
C ALA A 200 32.73 -14.05 4.32
N THR A 201 31.65 -14.25 3.54
CA THR A 201 31.34 -13.49 2.33
C THR A 201 30.87 -12.08 2.69
N TRP A 202 29.99 -11.97 3.70
CA TRP A 202 29.52 -10.67 4.21
C TRP A 202 30.67 -9.78 4.70
N ARG A 203 31.62 -10.35 5.45
CA ARG A 203 32.80 -9.62 5.98
C ARG A 203 33.74 -9.13 4.88
N LYS A 204 33.77 -9.79 3.72
CA LYS A 204 34.59 -9.40 2.56
C LYS A 204 33.93 -8.32 1.69
N MET A 205 32.65 -8.02 1.90
CA MET A 205 31.96 -6.97 1.14
C MET A 205 32.36 -5.57 1.61
N ARG A 206 32.62 -4.68 0.64
CA ARG A 206 32.85 -3.27 0.94
C ARG A 206 31.62 -2.66 1.60
N PRO A 207 31.76 -1.66 2.49
CA PRO A 207 30.63 -1.04 3.19
C PRO A 207 29.49 -0.59 2.27
N ARG A 208 29.82 0.01 1.11
CA ARG A 208 28.82 0.40 0.10
C ARG A 208 28.03 -0.76 -0.50
N GLN A 209 28.65 -1.94 -0.66
CA GLN A 209 27.97 -3.13 -1.18
C GLN A 209 27.00 -3.70 -0.14
N ARG A 210 27.40 -3.71 1.14
CA ARG A 210 26.51 -4.10 2.25
C ARG A 210 25.31 -3.16 2.37
N GLN A 211 25.55 -1.85 2.31
CA GLN A 211 24.47 -0.85 2.32
C GLN A 211 23.51 -1.01 1.14
N HIS A 212 24.02 -1.26 -0.06
CA HIS A 212 23.17 -1.47 -1.23
C HIS A 212 22.33 -2.75 -1.12
N LEU A 213 22.92 -3.86 -0.64
CA LEU A 213 22.19 -5.11 -0.42
C LEU A 213 21.08 -4.95 0.62
N LEU A 214 21.37 -4.22 1.72
CA LEU A 214 20.39 -3.90 2.76
C LEU A 214 19.27 -3.00 2.22
N ALA A 215 19.60 -2.01 1.40
CA ALA A 215 18.61 -1.12 0.78
C ALA A 215 17.68 -1.88 -0.17
N VAL A 216 18.23 -2.76 -1.00
CA VAL A 216 17.44 -3.62 -1.90
C VAL A 216 16.58 -4.60 -1.11
N GLY A 217 17.15 -5.28 -0.11
CA GLY A 217 16.41 -6.18 0.77
C GLY A 217 15.25 -5.46 1.48
N ARG A 218 15.48 -4.23 1.93
CA ARG A 218 14.45 -3.38 2.56
C ARG A 218 13.31 -3.05 1.59
N VAL A 219 13.62 -2.62 0.36
CA VAL A 219 12.60 -2.32 -0.65
C VAL A 219 11.78 -3.57 -0.98
N VAL A 220 12.42 -4.73 -1.09
CA VAL A 220 11.74 -6.01 -1.35
C VAL A 220 10.84 -6.42 -0.19
N ILE A 221 11.31 -6.28 1.05
CA ILE A 221 10.52 -6.57 2.26
C ILE A 221 9.34 -5.60 2.39
N GLU A 222 9.55 -4.29 2.18
CA GLU A 222 8.50 -3.27 2.24
C GLU A 222 7.43 -3.53 1.16
N ALA A 223 7.86 -3.84 -0.07
CA ALA A 223 6.95 -4.21 -1.16
C ALA A 223 6.15 -5.49 -0.82
N ALA A 224 6.82 -6.53 -0.33
CA ALA A 224 6.17 -7.80 0.02
C ALA A 224 5.18 -7.64 1.19
N THR A 225 5.58 -6.94 2.25
CA THR A 225 4.73 -6.70 3.43
C THR A 225 3.55 -5.78 3.13
N SER A 226 3.71 -4.81 2.23
CA SER A 226 2.61 -3.94 1.78
C SER A 226 1.52 -4.70 1.01
N ALA A 227 1.84 -5.86 0.44
CA ALA A 227 0.89 -6.72 -0.28
C ALA A 227 0.14 -7.71 0.64
N LEU A 228 0.57 -7.87 1.90
CA LEU A 228 -0.07 -8.82 2.84
C LEU A 228 -1.32 -8.22 3.51
N PRO A 229 -2.30 -9.03 3.95
CA PRO A 229 -3.43 -8.59 4.75
C PRO A 229 -3.01 -7.97 6.10
N ALA A 230 -3.77 -7.00 6.61
CA ALA A 230 -3.41 -6.22 7.81
C ALA A 230 -3.14 -7.07 9.07
N HIS A 231 -3.85 -8.19 9.24
CA HIS A 231 -3.68 -9.10 10.38
C HIS A 231 -2.36 -9.91 10.33
N VAL A 232 -1.71 -9.99 9.16
CA VAL A 232 -0.41 -10.64 8.96
C VAL A 232 0.76 -9.65 9.11
N ARG A 233 0.52 -8.33 8.93
CA ARG A 233 1.57 -7.29 8.96
C ARG A 233 2.14 -7.02 10.37
N LEU A 234 1.32 -7.17 11.41
CA LEU A 234 1.69 -6.84 12.80
C LEU A 234 2.84 -7.68 13.37
N PRO A 235 2.91 -9.01 13.17
CA PRO A 235 4.05 -9.81 13.66
C PRO A 235 5.35 -9.56 12.88
N MET A 236 5.32 -9.34 11.56
CA MET A 236 6.56 -9.17 10.77
C MET A 236 7.24 -7.80 10.94
N ALA A 237 6.48 -6.74 11.24
CA ALA A 237 7.06 -5.40 11.45
C ALA A 237 8.00 -5.34 12.67
N ALA A 238 7.76 -6.18 13.68
CA ALA A 238 8.63 -6.30 14.86
C ALA A 238 9.99 -6.95 14.51
N ASP A 239 9.98 -7.96 13.64
CA ASP A 239 11.21 -8.63 13.18
C ASP A 239 12.08 -7.72 12.31
N VAL A 240 11.47 -6.87 11.47
CA VAL A 240 12.20 -5.90 10.63
C VAL A 240 12.87 -4.81 11.50
N GLN A 241 12.27 -4.42 12.62
CA GLN A 241 12.90 -3.48 13.55
C GLN A 241 14.10 -4.09 14.29
N SER A 242 14.08 -5.40 14.56
CA SER A 242 15.22 -6.11 15.17
C SER A 242 16.48 -6.13 14.29
N LEU A 243 16.33 -5.94 12.97
CA LEU A 243 17.44 -5.86 12.00
C LEU A 243 18.24 -4.54 12.06
N LYS A 244 17.83 -3.57 12.89
CA LYS A 244 18.53 -2.27 13.05
C LYS A 244 19.80 -2.34 13.90
N HIS A 245 20.03 -3.45 14.62
CA HIS A 245 21.20 -3.59 15.49
C HIS A 245 22.26 -4.46 14.83
N GLU A 246 23.41 -3.85 14.50
CA GLU A 246 24.60 -4.63 14.13
C GLU A 246 25.00 -5.56 15.28
N PRO A 247 25.37 -6.82 15.03
CA PRO A 247 25.93 -7.68 16.07
C PRO A 247 27.25 -7.07 16.52
N GLY A 248 27.26 -6.51 17.74
CA GLY A 248 28.41 -5.84 18.34
C GLY A 248 29.66 -6.72 18.29
N ALA A 249 30.75 -6.17 17.76
CA ALA A 249 32.05 -6.80 17.76
C ALA A 249 32.48 -7.05 19.20
N LYS A 250 32.46 -8.33 19.64
CA LYS A 250 33.07 -8.73 20.91
C LYS A 250 34.56 -8.44 20.83
N GLY A 251 35.02 -7.49 21.65
CA GLY A 251 36.43 -7.15 21.80
C GLY A 251 37.23 -8.35 22.27
N VAL A 252 38.32 -8.63 21.55
CA VAL A 252 39.39 -9.52 22.01
C VAL A 252 40.30 -8.67 22.89
N SER A 253 40.25 -8.90 24.20
CA SER A 253 41.27 -8.41 25.14
C SER A 253 42.57 -9.18 24.93
N ARG A 254 43.68 -8.45 24.84
CA ARG A 254 45.05 -8.99 24.81
C ARG A 254 45.47 -9.55 26.16
#